data_AF-A0AAW0EA67-F1
#
_entry.id   AF-A0AAW0EA67-F1
#
_cell.length_a   1.000
_cell.length_b   1.000
_cell.length_c   1.000
_cell.angle_alpha   90.00
_cell.angle_beta   90.00
_cell.angle_gamma   90.00
#
_symmetry.space_group_name_H-M   'P 1'
#
loop_
_entity.id
_entity.type
_entity.pdbx_description
1 polymer ?
#
loop_
_entity_poly.entity_id
_entity_poly.type
_entity_poly.pdbx_seq_one_letter_code
_entity_poly.pdbx_strand_id
1 'polypeptide(L)'
;MHLAHRYELSPSIVLLLITFLSTAQALLQTRFIDDETGDPITGKKVTYSPANQWSQGNTCTGCNVRPSNTSAYNGTWHDTTHFMGDTPRSVQFLFTGVSLSVFCILPPKSAQAIKTYDLTFTLDGASAGSFSLEPDSDEYQYNVAVVSLNNLTQKEHSFMMQAASSTIDSLILFDYATYVFDDSISTSASLSGDISPTSTPSNTASAAPSRSSSKSDPTAAIVGGVLGGLLVVALAGLALILAMRRRRKSKRSEEIVEPFSYPIPHQQHHRGSPSVSPSDVMSYNKSGQTILNSSMPNLTGLGTSVTNPSSVSPSVVPSSTASRPPAQGSSTMSETIPSQTYAEKGPPPAYELHEQR
;
A
#
# COMPACT_ATOMS: atom_id res chain seq x y z
N MET A 1 70.71 -6.99 2.94
CA MET A 1 69.54 -7.89 2.78
C MET A 1 68.29 -7.08 3.07
N HIS A 2 67.29 -7.07 2.18
CA HIS A 2 65.99 -6.43 2.45
C HIS A 2 64.88 -7.46 2.22
N LEU A 3 64.22 -7.88 3.31
CA LEU A 3 63.14 -8.85 3.25
C LEU A 3 61.81 -8.12 3.08
N ALA A 4 61.37 -7.94 1.84
CA ALA A 4 60.11 -7.29 1.53
C ALA A 4 58.93 -8.22 1.90
N HIS A 5 58.39 -8.06 3.11
CA HIS A 5 57.22 -8.79 3.58
C HIS A 5 56.01 -8.48 2.67
N ARG A 6 55.53 -9.49 1.94
CA ARG A 6 54.32 -9.37 1.13
C ARG A 6 53.11 -9.65 2.01
N TYR A 7 52.37 -8.60 2.35
CA TYR A 7 51.08 -8.70 3.03
C TYR A 7 50.02 -9.13 2.02
N GLU A 8 49.89 -10.44 1.78
CA GLU A 8 48.77 -10.96 1.00
C GLU A 8 47.50 -10.91 1.87
N LEU A 9 46.53 -10.08 1.44
CA LEU A 9 45.23 -9.94 2.09
C LEU A 9 44.53 -11.29 2.11
N SER A 10 44.27 -11.80 3.32
CA SER A 10 43.60 -13.09 3.50
C SER A 10 42.28 -13.14 2.72
N PRO A 11 41.92 -14.27 2.08
CA PRO A 11 40.61 -14.42 1.43
C PRO A 11 39.45 -14.20 2.40
N SER A 12 39.65 -14.40 3.72
CA SER A 12 38.68 -14.04 4.76
C SER A 12 38.41 -12.54 4.82
N ILE A 13 39.42 -11.68 4.60
CA ILE A 13 39.27 -10.22 4.57
C ILE A 13 38.55 -9.79 3.29
N VAL A 14 38.86 -10.42 2.15
CA VAL A 14 38.14 -10.17 0.89
C VAL A 14 36.67 -10.57 1.01
N LEU A 15 36.38 -11.72 1.62
CA LEU A 15 35.00 -12.14 1.90
C LEU A 15 34.31 -11.18 2.89
N LEU A 16 35.01 -10.70 3.91
CA LEU A 16 34.50 -9.67 4.83
C LEU A 16 34.10 -8.40 4.06
N LEU A 17 34.98 -7.89 3.19
CA LEU A 17 34.74 -6.69 2.37
C LEU A 17 33.56 -6.86 1.40
N ILE A 18 33.33 -8.08 0.89
CA ILE A 18 32.15 -8.39 0.07
C ILE A 18 30.87 -8.43 0.91
N THR A 19 30.91 -8.95 2.14
CA THR A 19 29.74 -8.91 3.06
C THR A 19 29.49 -7.54 3.68
N PHE A 20 30.50 -6.67 3.78
CA PHE A 20 30.37 -5.26 4.18
C PHE A 20 29.91 -4.35 3.03
N LEU A 21 29.84 -4.85 1.80
CA LEU A 21 29.13 -4.19 0.70
C LEU A 21 27.62 -4.38 0.89
N SER A 22 27.09 -3.74 1.95
CA SER A 22 25.70 -3.87 2.38
C SER A 22 24.75 -3.66 1.21
N THR A 23 23.95 -4.69 0.89
CA THR A 23 22.86 -4.52 -0.06
C THR A 23 21.81 -3.65 0.58
N ALA A 24 21.84 -2.34 0.27
CA ALA A 24 20.75 -1.42 0.55
C ALA A 24 19.54 -1.83 -0.30
N GLN A 25 18.79 -2.81 0.20
CA GLN A 25 17.52 -3.23 -0.36
C GLN A 25 16.50 -2.16 0.02
N ALA A 26 16.08 -1.35 -0.95
CA ALA A 26 14.95 -0.44 -0.77
C ALA A 26 13.71 -1.30 -0.47
N LEU A 27 13.13 -1.12 0.71
CA LEU A 27 11.98 -1.89 1.15
C LEU A 27 10.74 -1.01 1.08
N LEU A 28 9.79 -1.41 0.24
CA LEU A 28 8.46 -0.82 0.25
C LEU A 28 7.75 -1.23 1.55
N GLN A 29 7.52 -0.25 2.42
CA GLN A 29 6.85 -0.43 3.70
C GLN A 29 5.44 0.17 3.66
N THR A 30 4.46 -0.54 4.21
CA THR A 30 3.09 -0.04 4.38
C THR A 30 2.91 0.65 5.73
N ARG A 31 2.24 1.80 5.72
CA ARG A 31 1.78 2.55 6.91
C ARG A 31 0.28 2.80 6.83
N PHE A 32 -0.28 3.20 7.96
CA PHE A 32 -1.71 3.43 8.17
C PHE A 32 -1.95 4.88 8.61
N ILE A 33 -3.12 5.41 8.25
CA ILE A 33 -3.67 6.67 8.72
C ILE A 33 -5.06 6.35 9.27
N ASP A 34 -5.18 6.45 10.58
CA ASP A 34 -6.36 6.18 11.38
C ASP A 34 -7.35 7.37 11.30
N ASP A 35 -8.66 7.13 11.34
CA ASP A 35 -9.67 8.21 11.25
C ASP A 35 -9.58 9.20 12.42
N GLU A 36 -9.47 8.67 13.65
CA GLU A 36 -9.45 9.46 14.86
C GLU A 36 -8.03 9.94 15.16
N THR A 37 -7.04 9.05 15.20
CA THR A 37 -5.68 9.35 15.68
C THR A 37 -4.69 9.77 14.59
N GLY A 38 -4.99 9.53 13.30
CA GLY A 38 -4.15 9.92 12.17
C GLY A 38 -2.98 8.97 11.87
N ASP A 39 -1.90 9.52 11.32
CA ASP A 39 -0.64 8.79 11.13
C ASP A 39 0.15 8.73 12.47
N PRO A 40 0.34 7.54 13.08
CA PRO A 40 0.99 7.42 14.39
C PRO A 40 2.51 7.69 14.37
N ILE A 41 3.13 7.81 13.18
CA ILE A 41 4.56 8.09 13.01
C ILE A 41 4.80 9.60 12.80
N THR A 42 3.89 10.30 12.10
CA THR A 42 4.02 11.74 11.85
C THR A 42 3.19 12.62 12.78
N GLY A 43 2.21 12.06 13.49
CA GLY A 43 1.26 12.80 14.33
C GLY A 43 0.26 13.66 13.54
N LYS A 44 0.24 13.55 12.20
CA LYS A 44 -0.71 14.27 11.34
C LYS A 44 -2.08 13.59 11.43
N LYS A 45 -3.04 14.28 12.05
CA LYS A 45 -4.46 13.88 12.06
C LYS A 45 -5.14 14.11 10.71
N VAL A 46 -6.21 13.35 10.49
CA VAL A 46 -7.16 13.57 9.40
C VAL A 46 -7.96 14.85 9.65
N THR A 47 -8.24 15.60 8.59
CA THR A 47 -9.04 16.83 8.62
C THR A 47 -10.41 16.58 8.00
N TYR A 48 -11.45 16.83 8.80
CA TYR A 48 -12.86 16.70 8.41
C TYR A 48 -13.47 18.08 8.14
N SER A 49 -14.20 18.22 7.04
CA SER A 49 -14.83 19.49 6.65
C SER A 49 -16.28 19.31 6.16
N PRO A 50 -17.22 20.19 6.55
CA PRO A 50 -17.11 21.18 7.64
C PRO A 50 -16.98 20.47 9.00
N ALA A 51 -16.08 20.92 9.88
CA ALA A 51 -15.74 20.20 11.11
C ALA A 51 -16.91 19.96 12.08
N ASN A 52 -17.99 20.74 11.97
CA ASN A 52 -19.23 20.59 12.76
C ASN A 52 -20.32 19.73 12.08
N GLN A 53 -20.01 19.07 10.97
CA GLN A 53 -20.93 18.22 10.20
C GLN A 53 -20.50 16.75 10.17
N TRP A 54 -19.40 16.40 10.82
CA TRP A 54 -18.90 15.03 10.98
C TRP A 54 -19.09 14.57 12.43
N SER A 55 -19.29 13.26 12.62
CA SER A 55 -19.45 12.63 13.93
C SER A 55 -18.47 11.48 14.11
N GLN A 56 -17.80 11.42 15.26
CA GLN A 56 -17.04 10.25 15.66
C GLN A 56 -18.02 9.09 15.95
N GLY A 57 -17.88 7.98 15.24
CA GLY A 57 -18.89 6.93 15.12
C GLY A 57 -19.32 6.26 16.44
N ASN A 58 -18.40 6.02 17.37
CA ASN A 58 -18.71 5.41 18.67
C ASN A 58 -19.58 6.32 19.56
N THR A 59 -19.47 7.63 19.37
CA THR A 59 -20.17 8.64 20.18
C THR A 59 -21.42 9.21 19.50
N CYS A 60 -21.67 8.87 18.23
CA CYS A 60 -22.76 9.42 17.45
C CYS A 60 -24.14 8.87 17.85
N THR A 61 -24.80 9.51 18.82
CA THR A 61 -26.17 9.15 19.24
C THR A 61 -27.22 9.34 18.14
N GLY A 62 -26.97 10.25 17.19
CA GLY A 62 -27.88 10.59 16.08
C GLY A 62 -27.70 9.76 14.80
N CYS A 63 -26.62 8.98 14.68
CA CYS A 63 -26.34 8.23 13.46
C CYS A 63 -27.28 7.01 13.35
N ASN A 64 -27.92 6.87 12.19
CA ASN A 64 -28.86 5.79 11.87
C ASN A 64 -28.14 4.50 11.43
N VAL A 65 -26.94 4.64 10.88
CA VAL A 65 -25.98 3.54 10.66
C VAL A 65 -25.04 3.44 11.86
N ARG A 66 -24.75 2.20 12.28
CA ARG A 66 -23.93 1.88 13.47
C ARG A 66 -23.12 0.60 13.19
N PRO A 67 -21.96 0.72 12.53
CA PRO A 67 -20.95 -0.34 12.48
C PRO A 67 -20.56 -0.87 13.86
N SER A 68 -19.99 -2.06 13.90
CA SER A 68 -19.34 -2.59 15.11
C SER A 68 -17.90 -2.10 15.18
N ASN A 69 -17.54 -1.43 16.27
CA ASN A 69 -16.16 -0.97 16.49
C ASN A 69 -15.14 -2.10 16.52
N THR A 70 -15.52 -3.30 16.95
CA THR A 70 -14.70 -4.53 16.88
C THR A 70 -14.27 -4.94 15.47
N SER A 71 -14.83 -4.32 14.44
CA SER A 71 -14.62 -4.67 13.03
C SER A 71 -14.13 -3.49 12.17
N ALA A 72 -14.20 -2.27 12.70
CA ALA A 72 -13.52 -1.10 12.14
C ALA A 72 -12.02 -1.13 12.51
N TYR A 73 -11.18 -0.42 11.76
CA TYR A 73 -9.78 -0.27 12.09
C TYR A 73 -9.62 0.46 13.42
N ASN A 74 -8.75 -0.07 14.30
CA ASN A 74 -8.42 0.49 15.63
C ASN A 74 -9.61 0.73 16.60
N GLY A 75 -10.84 0.40 16.21
CA GLY A 75 -12.05 0.66 16.99
C GLY A 75 -12.81 1.94 16.63
N THR A 76 -12.47 2.66 15.55
CA THR A 76 -13.04 3.98 15.23
C THR A 76 -13.46 4.11 13.76
N TRP A 77 -14.36 5.06 13.49
CA TRP A 77 -14.71 5.56 12.16
C TRP A 77 -15.34 6.95 12.31
N HIS A 78 -15.33 7.74 11.24
CA HIS A 78 -16.01 9.04 11.18
C HIS A 78 -17.17 9.02 10.17
N ASP A 79 -18.34 9.45 10.62
CA ASP A 79 -19.62 9.45 9.90
C ASP A 79 -19.98 10.88 9.44
N THR A 80 -20.41 11.01 8.19
CA THR A 80 -21.25 12.13 7.73
C THR A 80 -22.27 11.65 6.71
N THR A 81 -23.42 12.31 6.67
CA THR A 81 -24.25 12.38 5.46
C THR A 81 -24.02 13.73 4.77
N HIS A 82 -23.87 13.72 3.45
CA HIS A 82 -23.99 14.87 2.55
C HIS A 82 -25.38 14.81 1.91
N PHE A 83 -26.11 15.92 1.93
CA PHE A 83 -27.42 16.03 1.25
C PHE A 83 -27.25 16.83 -0.05
N MET A 84 -28.02 16.47 -1.07
CA MET A 84 -27.90 17.02 -2.41
C MET A 84 -27.98 18.57 -2.41
N GLY A 85 -26.93 19.21 -2.91
CA GLY A 85 -26.82 20.68 -2.95
C GLY A 85 -26.46 21.38 -1.63
N ASP A 86 -26.29 20.67 -0.50
CA ASP A 86 -25.66 21.22 0.70
C ASP A 86 -24.13 21.34 0.50
N THR A 87 -23.49 22.09 1.39
CA THR A 87 -22.03 22.23 1.56
C THR A 87 -21.32 20.89 1.42
N PRO A 88 -20.36 20.72 0.48
CA PRO A 88 -19.63 19.47 0.31
C PRO A 88 -18.99 18.97 1.61
N ARG A 89 -19.00 17.64 1.81
CA ARG A 89 -18.35 16.98 2.95
C ARG A 89 -17.03 16.37 2.48
N SER A 90 -15.93 16.64 3.16
CA SER A 90 -14.61 16.08 2.78
C SER A 90 -13.76 15.57 3.94
N VAL A 91 -12.93 14.57 3.58
CA VAL A 91 -11.84 13.99 4.37
C VAL A 91 -10.54 14.37 3.67
N GLN A 92 -9.60 14.98 4.40
CA GLN A 92 -8.30 15.39 3.87
C GLN A 92 -7.16 14.96 4.79
N PHE A 93 -6.07 14.44 4.22
CA PHE A 93 -4.86 14.10 4.96
C PHE A 93 -3.62 14.18 4.06
N LEU A 94 -2.44 14.21 4.69
CA LEU A 94 -1.14 14.20 4.03
C LEU A 94 -0.45 12.85 4.24
N PHE A 95 0.25 12.35 3.23
CA PHE A 95 1.07 11.14 3.32
C PHE A 95 2.34 11.30 2.48
N THR A 96 3.39 10.53 2.78
CA THR A 96 4.62 10.49 1.96
C THR A 96 4.81 9.07 1.43
N GLY A 97 4.64 8.85 0.13
CA GLY A 97 4.60 7.49 -0.43
C GLY A 97 4.50 7.40 -1.96
N VAL A 98 4.53 6.16 -2.45
CA VAL A 98 4.38 5.74 -3.87
C VAL A 98 3.02 5.10 -4.18
N SER A 99 2.18 4.86 -3.16
CA SER A 99 0.82 4.32 -3.29
C SER A 99 -0.05 4.73 -2.10
N LEU A 100 -1.36 4.81 -2.32
CA LEU A 100 -2.39 5.10 -1.32
C LEU A 100 -3.64 4.24 -1.59
N SER A 101 -4.18 3.58 -0.57
CA SER A 101 -5.53 3.02 -0.57
C SER A 101 -6.36 3.64 0.56
N VAL A 102 -7.64 3.90 0.33
CA VAL A 102 -8.53 4.58 1.28
C VAL A 102 -9.76 3.73 1.48
N PHE A 103 -10.12 3.47 2.74
CA PHE A 103 -11.10 2.46 3.13
C PHE A 103 -12.28 3.09 3.88
N CYS A 104 -13.47 2.62 3.55
CA CYS A 104 -14.73 2.99 4.20
C CYS A 104 -15.52 1.74 4.62
N ILE A 105 -16.52 1.96 5.48
CA ILE A 105 -17.48 0.93 5.90
C ILE A 105 -18.79 1.12 5.13
N LEU A 106 -19.23 0.14 4.35
CA LEU A 106 -20.54 0.18 3.71
C LEU A 106 -21.61 -0.35 4.66
N PRO A 107 -22.74 0.35 4.85
CA PRO A 107 -23.88 -0.18 5.60
C PRO A 107 -24.61 -1.28 4.82
N PRO A 108 -25.43 -2.12 5.49
CA PRO A 108 -26.27 -3.08 4.80
C PRO A 108 -27.39 -2.40 4.00
N LYS A 109 -27.87 -3.04 2.92
CA LYS A 109 -28.95 -2.54 2.05
C LYS A 109 -30.27 -2.32 2.77
N SER A 110 -30.46 -2.99 3.90
CA SER A 110 -31.60 -2.91 4.81
C SER A 110 -31.55 -1.74 5.80
N ALA A 111 -30.46 -0.96 5.83
CA ALA A 111 -30.32 0.20 6.71
C ALA A 111 -31.35 1.30 6.37
N GLN A 112 -32.03 1.83 7.40
CA GLN A 112 -32.97 2.94 7.28
C GLN A 112 -32.23 4.29 7.31
N ALA A 113 -31.38 4.51 6.30
CA ALA A 113 -30.53 5.70 6.17
C ALA A 113 -30.22 5.98 4.69
N ILE A 114 -29.60 7.14 4.42
CA ILE A 114 -28.80 7.30 3.21
C ILE A 114 -27.67 6.26 3.26
N LYS A 115 -27.49 5.53 2.17
CA LYS A 115 -26.48 4.46 2.04
C LYS A 115 -25.65 4.54 0.76
N THR A 116 -26.08 5.37 -0.18
CA THR A 116 -25.36 5.67 -1.42
C THR A 116 -24.02 6.34 -1.10
N TYR A 117 -23.00 5.99 -1.87
CA TYR A 117 -21.70 6.65 -1.88
C TYR A 117 -21.53 7.29 -3.25
N ASP A 118 -21.50 8.62 -3.37
CA ASP A 118 -21.12 9.36 -4.60
C ASP A 118 -19.93 10.28 -4.29
N LEU A 119 -18.73 9.71 -4.45
CA LEU A 119 -17.47 10.30 -4.00
C LEU A 119 -16.58 10.74 -5.15
N THR A 120 -15.89 11.85 -4.95
CA THR A 120 -14.81 12.33 -5.81
C THR A 120 -13.49 12.38 -5.05
N PHE A 121 -12.39 12.20 -5.77
CA PHE A 121 -11.04 12.17 -5.20
C PHE A 121 -10.14 13.21 -5.87
N THR A 122 -9.26 13.82 -5.07
CA THR A 122 -8.14 14.60 -5.60
C THR A 122 -6.84 14.23 -4.92
N LEU A 123 -5.76 14.31 -5.69
CA LEU A 123 -4.38 14.16 -5.23
C LEU A 123 -3.61 15.41 -5.67
N ASP A 124 -2.99 16.10 -4.72
CA ASP A 124 -2.26 17.36 -4.92
C ASP A 124 -3.09 18.46 -5.63
N GLY A 125 -4.42 18.43 -5.45
CA GLY A 125 -5.38 19.33 -6.09
C GLY A 125 -5.78 18.95 -7.52
N ALA A 126 -5.20 17.90 -8.11
CA ALA A 126 -5.64 17.33 -9.38
C ALA A 126 -6.67 16.21 -9.16
N SER A 127 -7.57 15.98 -10.11
CA SER A 127 -8.55 14.88 -10.01
C SER A 127 -7.87 13.51 -10.00
N ALA A 128 -8.25 12.67 -9.04
CA ALA A 128 -7.76 11.31 -8.84
C ALA A 128 -8.85 10.24 -9.06
N GLY A 129 -9.97 10.63 -9.70
CA GLY A 129 -11.10 9.74 -10.01
C GLY A 129 -12.31 9.94 -9.10
N SER A 130 -13.21 8.96 -9.12
CA SER A 130 -14.46 8.94 -8.36
C SER A 130 -14.87 7.51 -8.02
N PHE A 131 -15.80 7.36 -7.06
CA PHE A 131 -16.39 6.10 -6.63
C PHE A 131 -17.89 6.33 -6.44
N SER A 132 -18.71 5.55 -7.13
CA SER A 132 -20.17 5.64 -7.05
C SER A 132 -20.76 4.24 -6.82
N LEU A 133 -21.47 4.04 -5.71
CA LEU A 133 -21.97 2.73 -5.27
C LEU A 133 -23.23 2.84 -4.40
N GLU A 134 -24.18 1.95 -4.61
CA GLU A 134 -25.26 1.63 -3.68
C GLU A 134 -24.98 0.25 -3.03
N PRO A 135 -24.94 0.11 -1.70
CA PRO A 135 -24.70 -1.17 -1.05
C PRO A 135 -25.83 -2.19 -1.27
N ASP A 136 -25.46 -3.42 -1.67
CA ASP A 136 -26.38 -4.56 -1.88
C ASP A 136 -26.18 -5.72 -0.87
N SER A 137 -25.16 -5.64 0.00
CA SER A 137 -24.96 -6.61 1.09
C SER A 137 -26.05 -6.50 2.16
N ASP A 138 -26.49 -7.60 2.77
CA ASP A 138 -27.36 -7.58 3.95
C ASP A 138 -26.59 -7.37 5.28
N GLU A 139 -25.25 -7.37 5.22
CA GLU A 139 -24.33 -7.12 6.34
C GLU A 139 -23.44 -5.88 6.06
N TYR A 140 -22.89 -5.28 7.13
CA TYR A 140 -21.86 -4.23 7.00
C TYR A 140 -20.60 -4.79 6.32
N GLN A 141 -20.05 -4.04 5.36
CA GLN A 141 -18.80 -4.39 4.68
C GLN A 141 -17.69 -3.44 5.14
N TYR A 142 -16.71 -3.98 5.87
CA TYR A 142 -15.54 -3.25 6.39
C TYR A 142 -14.36 -3.38 5.42
N ASN A 143 -13.35 -2.51 5.54
CA ASN A 143 -12.16 -2.53 4.68
C ASN A 143 -12.49 -2.39 3.17
N VAL A 144 -13.55 -1.66 2.80
CA VAL A 144 -13.89 -1.45 1.38
C VAL A 144 -13.05 -0.31 0.81
N ALA A 145 -12.10 -0.64 -0.05
CA ALA A 145 -11.25 0.33 -0.72
C ALA A 145 -12.05 1.18 -1.72
N VAL A 146 -12.40 2.42 -1.36
CA VAL A 146 -13.13 3.35 -2.25
C VAL A 146 -12.23 3.96 -3.32
N VAL A 147 -10.91 4.02 -3.07
CA VAL A 147 -9.89 4.35 -4.08
C VAL A 147 -8.59 3.62 -3.78
N SER A 148 -7.80 3.35 -4.83
CA SER A 148 -6.42 2.84 -4.71
C SER A 148 -5.54 3.42 -5.82
N LEU A 149 -4.60 4.27 -5.42
CA LEU A 149 -3.65 4.99 -6.27
C LEU A 149 -2.29 4.30 -6.21
N ASN A 150 -1.65 4.16 -7.37
CA ASN A 150 -0.44 3.35 -7.55
C ASN A 150 0.56 4.07 -8.46
N ASN A 151 1.85 3.72 -8.35
CA ASN A 151 2.94 4.32 -9.13
C ASN A 151 3.05 5.85 -8.94
N LEU A 152 2.77 6.33 -7.74
CA LEU A 152 2.97 7.72 -7.35
C LEU A 152 4.47 8.01 -7.17
N THR A 153 4.85 9.28 -7.29
CA THR A 153 6.21 9.75 -6.99
C THR A 153 6.46 9.74 -5.48
N GLN A 154 7.58 9.19 -5.01
CA GLN A 154 7.96 9.25 -3.59
C GLN A 154 8.22 10.72 -3.16
N LYS A 155 7.19 11.36 -2.60
CA LYS A 155 7.20 12.71 -2.00
C LYS A 155 6.01 12.83 -1.04
N GLU A 156 5.90 13.95 -0.33
CA GLU A 156 4.64 14.29 0.33
C GLU A 156 3.54 14.59 -0.71
N HIS A 157 2.35 14.06 -0.42
CA HIS A 157 1.14 14.13 -1.21
C HIS A 157 -0.02 14.62 -0.33
N SER A 158 -0.92 15.40 -0.93
CA SER A 158 -2.17 15.84 -0.29
C SER A 158 -3.35 15.13 -0.93
N PHE A 159 -4.01 14.23 -0.18
CA PHE A 159 -5.21 13.55 -0.63
C PHE A 159 -6.47 14.22 -0.07
N MET A 160 -7.52 14.30 -0.89
CA MET A 160 -8.86 14.65 -0.43
C MET A 160 -9.91 13.75 -1.08
N MET A 161 -10.78 13.16 -0.25
CA MET A 161 -12.03 12.51 -0.62
C MET A 161 -13.20 13.44 -0.31
N GLN A 162 -14.18 13.54 -1.20
CA GLN A 162 -15.28 14.50 -1.07
C GLN A 162 -16.60 13.99 -1.66
N ALA A 163 -17.69 14.10 -0.89
CA ALA A 163 -19.06 14.09 -1.39
C ALA A 163 -19.51 15.55 -1.65
N ALA A 164 -19.99 15.82 -2.87
CA ALA A 164 -20.33 17.16 -3.34
C ALA A 164 -21.51 17.19 -4.34
N SER A 165 -22.26 16.10 -4.42
CA SER A 165 -23.23 15.90 -5.52
C SER A 165 -24.42 16.87 -5.42
N SER A 166 -24.79 17.51 -6.53
CA SER A 166 -25.97 18.40 -6.56
C SER A 166 -27.29 17.64 -6.75
N THR A 167 -27.23 16.31 -6.91
CA THR A 167 -28.38 15.45 -7.25
C THR A 167 -28.45 14.13 -6.48
N ILE A 168 -27.47 13.82 -5.63
CA ILE A 168 -27.36 12.53 -4.92
C ILE A 168 -27.00 12.80 -3.46
N ASP A 169 -27.80 12.29 -2.52
CA ASP A 169 -27.43 12.24 -1.11
C ASP A 169 -26.37 11.14 -0.90
N SER A 170 -25.33 11.41 -0.13
CA SER A 170 -24.21 10.47 0.08
C SER A 170 -23.87 10.25 1.54
N LEU A 171 -23.57 9.01 1.90
CA LEU A 171 -22.97 8.62 3.17
C LEU A 171 -21.43 8.57 3.02
N ILE A 172 -20.70 8.92 4.08
CA ILE A 172 -19.29 8.55 4.23
C ILE A 172 -19.08 8.00 5.64
N LEU A 173 -18.71 6.72 5.76
CA LEU A 173 -18.16 6.12 6.97
C LEU A 173 -16.67 5.85 6.72
N PHE A 174 -15.82 6.84 6.97
CA PHE A 174 -14.38 6.70 6.75
C PHE A 174 -13.72 5.99 7.93
N ASP A 175 -12.89 4.99 7.62
CA ASP A 175 -12.38 3.95 8.53
C ASP A 175 -10.86 4.11 8.71
N TYR A 176 -10.10 3.98 7.62
CA TYR A 176 -8.66 4.23 7.60
C TYR A 176 -8.14 4.42 6.17
N ALA A 177 -6.90 4.86 6.03
CA ALA A 177 -6.14 4.76 4.79
C ALA A 177 -4.82 4.02 5.01
N THR A 178 -4.26 3.43 3.95
CA THR A 178 -2.88 2.92 3.93
C THR A 178 -2.07 3.58 2.85
N TYR A 179 -0.80 3.87 3.14
CA TYR A 179 0.16 4.31 2.14
C TYR A 179 1.40 3.42 2.12
N VAL A 180 2.01 3.27 0.96
CA VAL A 180 3.28 2.54 0.79
C VAL A 180 4.38 3.55 0.50
N PHE A 181 5.52 3.44 1.16
CA PHE A 181 6.66 4.36 1.01
C PHE A 181 7.99 3.62 0.85
N ASP A 182 8.97 4.29 0.23
CA ASP A 182 10.35 3.80 0.08
C ASP A 182 11.24 4.35 1.22
N ASP A 183 11.87 3.45 1.97
CA ASP A 183 12.72 3.76 3.13
C ASP A 183 14.18 4.11 2.76
N SER A 184 14.66 3.72 1.57
CA SER A 184 16.04 3.95 1.12
C SER A 184 16.35 5.43 0.91
N ILE A 185 15.35 6.18 0.42
CA ILE A 185 15.43 7.62 0.16
C ILE A 185 15.53 8.40 1.49
N SER A 186 14.78 7.98 2.52
CA SER A 186 14.81 8.61 3.86
C SER A 186 16.14 8.36 4.59
N THR A 187 16.70 7.16 4.43
CA THR A 187 17.99 6.77 5.03
C THR A 187 19.15 7.64 4.50
N SER A 188 19.07 8.07 3.24
CA SER A 188 20.10 8.89 2.59
C SER A 188 20.20 10.32 3.15
N ALA A 189 19.09 10.89 3.64
CA ALA A 189 19.07 12.25 4.21
C ALA A 189 19.60 12.33 5.65
N SER A 190 19.57 11.21 6.38
CA SER A 190 19.78 11.17 7.84
C SER A 190 21.25 11.24 8.29
N LEU A 191 22.20 11.38 7.35
CA LEU A 191 23.64 11.43 7.62
C LEU A 191 24.23 12.85 7.65
N SER A 192 23.43 13.87 7.34
CA SER A 192 23.85 15.28 7.39
C SER A 192 23.59 15.88 8.78
N GLY A 193 24.47 15.58 9.74
CA GLY A 193 24.41 16.16 11.09
C GLY A 193 24.67 17.66 11.08
N ASP A 194 23.64 18.46 11.38
CA ASP A 194 23.73 19.91 11.45
C ASP A 194 24.41 20.39 12.76
N ILE A 195 25.28 21.39 12.65
CA ILE A 195 25.92 22.08 13.78
C ILE A 195 25.71 23.59 13.60
N SER A 196 24.63 24.09 14.19
CA SER A 196 24.34 25.52 14.31
C SER A 196 25.41 26.25 15.12
N PRO A 197 25.69 27.52 14.78
CA PRO A 197 25.83 28.52 15.84
C PRO A 197 24.94 29.76 15.63
N THR A 198 24.49 30.32 16.75
CA THR A 198 23.59 31.49 16.85
C THR A 198 24.33 32.82 16.73
N SER A 199 23.79 33.77 15.95
CA SER A 199 23.92 35.22 16.22
C SER A 199 22.89 36.06 15.46
N THR A 200 22.27 37.04 16.13
CA THR A 200 21.21 37.93 15.59
C THR A 200 21.78 39.33 15.23
N PRO A 201 21.01 40.36 14.80
CA PRO A 201 21.27 41.01 13.51
C PRO A 201 21.88 42.43 13.60
N SER A 202 22.25 43.01 12.45
CA SER A 202 22.43 44.45 12.26
C SER A 202 22.27 44.86 10.80
N ASN A 203 21.66 46.04 10.57
CA ASN A 203 21.42 46.60 9.23
C ASN A 203 22.58 47.47 8.76
N THR A 204 22.83 47.53 7.44
CA THR A 204 22.91 48.75 6.60
C THR A 204 23.36 48.37 5.17
N ALA A 205 22.84 49.04 4.15
CA ALA A 205 23.10 48.72 2.74
C ALA A 205 24.13 49.66 2.07
N SER A 206 24.97 49.11 1.19
CA SER A 206 25.49 49.76 -0.03
C SER A 206 26.17 48.72 -0.93
N ALA A 207 26.12 48.92 -2.25
CA ALA A 207 26.50 47.90 -3.23
C ALA A 207 27.87 48.17 -3.90
N ALA A 208 28.71 47.13 -3.98
CA ALA A 208 29.86 47.02 -4.88
C ALA A 208 30.15 45.53 -5.16
N PRO A 209 30.66 45.15 -6.36
CA PRO A 209 30.65 43.75 -6.80
C PRO A 209 31.78 42.89 -6.22
N SER A 210 31.44 41.93 -5.37
CA SER A 210 32.35 40.87 -4.91
C SER A 210 32.45 39.74 -5.95
N ARG A 211 33.67 39.39 -6.36
CA ARG A 211 33.92 38.23 -7.25
C ARG A 211 33.71 36.93 -6.47
N SER A 212 32.74 36.10 -6.89
CA SER A 212 32.45 34.81 -6.27
C SER A 212 33.52 33.76 -6.63
N SER A 213 34.43 33.50 -5.70
CA SER A 213 35.32 32.33 -5.76
C SER A 213 34.58 31.07 -5.32
N SER A 214 33.86 30.45 -6.25
CA SER A 214 33.21 29.15 -6.04
C SER A 214 34.26 28.08 -5.71
N LYS A 215 34.34 27.66 -4.45
CA LYS A 215 35.03 26.42 -4.07
C LYS A 215 34.17 25.25 -4.54
N SER A 216 34.61 24.57 -5.60
CA SER A 216 33.99 23.31 -6.04
C SER A 216 34.40 22.19 -5.10
N ASP A 217 33.44 21.48 -4.52
CA ASP A 217 33.73 20.29 -3.70
C ASP A 217 34.44 19.21 -4.54
N PRO A 218 35.36 18.42 -3.94
CA PRO A 218 36.23 17.49 -4.66
C PRO A 218 35.52 16.20 -5.14
N THR A 219 34.20 16.23 -5.33
CA THR A 219 33.36 15.10 -5.76
C THR A 219 33.91 14.41 -7.02
N ALA A 220 34.43 15.18 -7.98
CA ALA A 220 35.05 14.64 -9.20
C ALA A 220 36.32 13.81 -8.92
N ALA A 221 37.13 14.19 -7.91
CA ALA A 221 38.33 13.45 -7.53
C ALA A 221 37.98 12.15 -6.79
N ILE A 222 36.94 12.17 -5.96
CA ILE A 222 36.43 11.00 -5.23
C ILE A 222 35.90 9.95 -6.21
N VAL A 223 35.03 10.35 -7.15
CA VAL A 223 34.46 9.43 -8.16
C VAL A 223 35.54 8.87 -9.10
N GLY A 224 36.48 9.71 -9.55
CA GLY A 224 37.59 9.28 -10.41
C GLY A 224 38.48 8.22 -9.75
N GLY A 225 38.80 8.38 -8.46
CA GLY A 225 39.61 7.43 -7.71
C GLY A 225 38.97 6.05 -7.58
N VAL A 226 37.66 6.00 -7.28
CA VAL A 226 36.93 4.72 -7.10
C VAL A 226 36.83 3.96 -8.42
N LEU A 227 36.45 4.61 -9.52
CA LEU A 227 36.33 3.96 -10.83
C LEU A 227 37.68 3.43 -11.35
N GLY A 228 38.76 4.20 -11.18
CA GLY A 228 40.11 3.77 -11.53
C GLY A 228 40.58 2.57 -10.69
N GLY A 229 40.35 2.61 -9.37
CA GLY A 229 40.71 1.52 -8.46
C GLY A 229 39.98 0.20 -8.78
N LEU A 230 38.67 0.26 -9.02
CA LEU A 230 37.87 -0.92 -9.36
C LEU A 230 38.34 -1.58 -10.66
N LEU A 231 38.68 -0.80 -11.70
CA LEU A 231 39.19 -1.33 -12.96
C LEU A 231 40.53 -2.08 -12.78
N VAL A 232 41.46 -1.51 -12.00
CA VAL A 232 42.76 -2.14 -11.71
C VAL A 232 42.59 -3.42 -10.90
N VAL A 233 41.71 -3.44 -9.89
CA VAL A 233 41.42 -4.64 -9.08
C VAL A 233 40.77 -5.73 -9.93
N ALA A 234 39.82 -5.40 -10.81
CA ALA A 234 39.19 -6.36 -11.71
C ALA A 234 40.19 -7.00 -12.68
N LEU A 235 41.07 -6.21 -13.28
CA LEU A 235 42.13 -6.70 -14.18
C LEU A 235 43.16 -7.56 -13.45
N ALA A 236 43.55 -7.19 -12.22
CA ALA A 236 44.44 -7.99 -11.39
C ALA A 236 43.82 -9.35 -11.00
N GLY A 237 42.55 -9.37 -10.61
CA GLY A 237 41.80 -10.59 -10.32
C GLY A 237 41.69 -11.52 -11.53
N LEU A 238 41.37 -10.97 -12.70
CA LEU A 238 41.32 -11.72 -13.96
C LEU A 238 42.68 -12.33 -14.33
N ALA A 239 43.76 -11.56 -14.22
CA ALA A 239 45.12 -12.04 -14.48
C ALA A 239 45.52 -13.18 -13.52
N LEU A 240 45.15 -13.08 -12.23
CA LEU A 240 45.43 -14.10 -11.22
C LEU A 240 44.64 -15.40 -11.49
N ILE A 241 43.36 -15.30 -11.86
CA ILE A 241 42.52 -16.45 -12.27
C ILE A 241 43.13 -17.15 -13.51
N LEU A 242 43.61 -16.39 -14.50
CA LEU A 242 44.27 -16.94 -15.69
C LEU A 242 45.61 -17.62 -15.34
N ALA A 243 46.39 -17.05 -14.41
CA ALA A 243 47.62 -17.67 -13.90
C ALA A 243 47.34 -18.99 -13.15
N MET A 244 46.30 -19.04 -12.31
CA MET A 244 45.87 -20.27 -11.64
C MET A 244 45.37 -21.33 -12.63
N ARG A 245 44.58 -20.94 -13.65
CA ARG A 245 44.14 -21.82 -14.74
C ARG A 245 45.31 -22.37 -15.57
N ARG A 246 46.36 -21.58 -15.81
CA ARG A 246 47.62 -22.06 -16.42
C ARG A 246 48.34 -23.06 -15.51
N ARG A 247 48.56 -22.74 -14.24
CA ARG A 247 49.25 -23.63 -13.27
C ARG A 247 48.57 -24.99 -13.10
N ARG A 248 47.23 -25.06 -13.17
CA ARG A 248 46.48 -26.34 -13.14
C ARG A 248 46.73 -27.27 -14.33
N LYS A 249 47.34 -26.81 -15.44
CA LYS A 249 47.72 -27.68 -16.57
C LYS A 249 49.11 -28.32 -16.45
N SER A 250 49.93 -27.96 -15.47
CA SER A 250 51.31 -28.44 -15.32
C SER A 250 51.51 -29.46 -14.18
N LYS A 251 50.45 -30.19 -13.79
CA LYS A 251 50.52 -31.28 -12.80
C LYS A 251 49.72 -32.53 -13.24
N ARG A 252 50.13 -33.14 -14.36
CA ARG A 252 49.73 -34.50 -14.75
C ARG A 252 50.85 -35.21 -15.52
N SER A 253 51.95 -35.49 -14.83
CA SER A 253 53.01 -36.40 -15.28
C SER A 253 53.78 -36.93 -14.07
N GLU A 254 53.19 -37.89 -13.37
CA GLU A 254 53.90 -39.10 -12.92
C GLU A 254 52.87 -40.18 -12.58
N GLU A 255 53.29 -41.44 -12.71
CA GLU A 255 52.41 -42.61 -12.83
C GLU A 255 53.13 -43.82 -12.21
N ILE A 256 52.48 -44.51 -11.28
CA ILE A 256 52.93 -45.79 -10.69
C ILE A 256 51.71 -46.71 -10.65
N VAL A 257 51.93 -47.99 -10.95
CA VAL A 257 50.96 -48.90 -11.61
C VAL A 257 51.12 -50.35 -11.10
N GLU A 258 50.09 -51.18 -11.30
CA GLU A 258 49.98 -52.64 -11.03
C GLU A 258 49.85 -53.09 -9.54
N PRO A 259 49.27 -54.28 -9.24
CA PRO A 259 48.34 -55.11 -10.02
C PRO A 259 47.10 -55.66 -9.26
N PHE A 260 46.27 -56.41 -10.02
CA PHE A 260 45.01 -57.10 -9.67
C PHE A 260 45.03 -58.15 -8.53
N SER A 261 43.85 -58.41 -7.94
CA SER A 261 43.36 -59.77 -7.59
C SER A 261 41.84 -59.82 -7.28
N TYR A 262 41.13 -60.84 -7.81
CA TYR A 262 39.75 -61.24 -7.49
C TYR A 262 39.63 -62.78 -7.61
N PRO A 263 38.97 -63.48 -6.67
CA PRO A 263 37.74 -64.25 -6.96
C PRO A 263 36.65 -64.06 -5.86
N ILE A 264 35.34 -63.95 -6.14
CA ILE A 264 34.34 -64.95 -6.59
C ILE A 264 33.79 -65.86 -5.44
N PRO A 265 32.46 -66.13 -5.34
CA PRO A 265 31.80 -66.45 -4.06
C PRO A 265 31.30 -67.91 -3.91
N HIS A 266 30.83 -68.27 -2.71
CA HIS A 266 30.16 -69.54 -2.42
C HIS A 266 28.67 -69.39 -2.03
N GLN A 267 27.86 -70.38 -2.44
CA GLN A 267 26.47 -70.61 -2.06
C GLN A 267 26.35 -71.80 -1.08
N GLN A 268 25.10 -72.17 -0.73
CA GLN A 268 24.63 -73.41 -0.07
C GLN A 268 24.65 -73.38 1.48
N HIS A 269 23.70 -73.99 2.20
CA HIS A 269 22.39 -74.56 1.83
C HIS A 269 21.49 -74.78 3.08
N HIS A 270 20.22 -75.16 2.85
CA HIS A 270 19.30 -75.83 3.80
C HIS A 270 18.74 -75.01 4.99
N ARG A 271 17.67 -75.43 5.70
CA ARG A 271 16.39 -76.14 5.34
C ARG A 271 15.55 -76.24 6.62
N GLY A 272 14.30 -75.78 6.63
CA GLY A 272 13.34 -76.15 7.69
C GLY A 272 12.31 -75.10 8.08
N SER A 273 11.04 -75.51 8.06
CA SER A 273 9.87 -74.89 8.72
C SER A 273 9.20 -75.99 9.57
N PRO A 274 8.08 -75.76 10.30
CA PRO A 274 7.45 -74.51 10.75
C PRO A 274 7.14 -74.49 12.28
N SER A 275 6.68 -73.36 12.85
CA SER A 275 5.88 -73.39 14.10
C SER A 275 5.09 -72.10 14.41
N VAL A 276 3.79 -72.27 14.71
CA VAL A 276 2.91 -71.52 15.65
C VAL A 276 2.81 -69.96 15.62
N SER A 277 1.64 -69.51 15.13
CA SER A 277 0.68 -68.45 15.57
C SER A 277 1.07 -67.02 16.05
N PRO A 278 0.16 -66.03 15.90
CA PRO A 278 0.42 -64.61 16.17
C PRO A 278 -0.37 -63.96 17.33
N SER A 279 0.16 -62.84 17.85
CA SER A 279 -0.47 -61.69 18.53
C SER A 279 0.67 -60.71 18.86
N ASP A 280 0.61 -59.38 18.74
CA ASP A 280 -0.37 -58.44 18.17
C ASP A 280 0.40 -57.27 17.53
N VAL A 281 -0.28 -56.42 16.73
CA VAL A 281 -0.19 -54.94 16.82
C VAL A 281 -1.12 -54.31 15.76
N MET A 282 -1.83 -53.26 16.18
CA MET A 282 -2.80 -52.53 15.36
C MET A 282 -2.10 -51.63 14.33
N SER A 283 -2.56 -51.64 13.07
CA SER A 283 -2.15 -50.67 12.07
C SER A 283 -3.38 -50.19 11.30
N TYR A 284 -3.73 -48.91 11.48
CA TYR A 284 -4.96 -48.32 10.95
C TYR A 284 -4.67 -47.65 9.61
N ASN A 285 -5.31 -48.11 8.52
CA ASN A 285 -5.24 -47.44 7.22
C ASN A 285 -6.63 -47.39 6.54
N LYS A 286 -6.69 -46.65 5.44
CA LYS A 286 -7.86 -45.86 5.02
C LYS A 286 -8.64 -46.48 3.85
N SER A 287 -9.94 -46.16 3.80
CA SER A 287 -10.90 -46.28 2.67
C SER A 287 -11.43 -47.67 2.27
N GLY A 288 -12.74 -47.73 1.95
CA GLY A 288 -13.37 -48.88 1.27
C GLY A 288 -14.86 -49.11 1.55
N GLN A 289 -15.75 -48.47 0.76
CA GLN A 289 -17.09 -48.92 0.28
C GLN A 289 -18.17 -49.42 1.29
N THR A 290 -19.39 -48.84 1.35
CA THR A 290 -20.59 -48.99 0.47
C THR A 290 -21.37 -50.31 0.67
N ILE A 291 -22.71 -50.25 0.87
CA ILE A 291 -23.79 -51.06 0.22
C ILE A 291 -25.15 -51.06 0.99
N LEU A 292 -26.23 -50.65 0.28
CA LEU A 292 -27.69 -50.93 0.48
C LEU A 292 -28.36 -50.56 1.84
N ASN A 293 -29.67 -50.26 1.92
CA ASN A 293 -30.78 -50.77 1.10
C ASN A 293 -31.93 -49.77 0.80
N SER A 294 -32.78 -50.17 -0.15
CA SER A 294 -33.87 -49.42 -0.81
C SER A 294 -35.19 -49.26 -0.02
N SER A 295 -35.99 -48.23 -0.36
CA SER A 295 -37.33 -48.40 -0.98
C SER A 295 -38.01 -47.06 -1.40
N MET A 296 -38.27 -46.94 -2.71
CA MET A 296 -39.21 -46.05 -3.42
C MET A 296 -40.48 -46.89 -3.78
N PRO A 297 -41.49 -46.47 -4.60
CA PRO A 297 -41.73 -45.23 -5.37
C PRO A 297 -42.99 -44.47 -4.85
N ASN A 298 -43.83 -43.67 -5.54
CA ASN A 298 -44.19 -43.22 -6.92
C ASN A 298 -44.76 -41.77 -6.77
N LEU A 299 -45.19 -40.91 -7.72
CA LEU A 299 -45.02 -40.51 -9.15
C LEU A 299 -45.84 -39.17 -9.25
N THR A 300 -45.86 -38.28 -10.25
CA THR A 300 -45.39 -38.11 -11.66
C THR A 300 -45.25 -36.58 -11.88
N GLY A 301 -44.70 -35.98 -12.94
CA GLY A 301 -44.05 -36.42 -14.18
C GLY A 301 -43.19 -35.26 -14.73
N LEU A 302 -42.14 -35.49 -15.53
CA LEU A 302 -42.19 -35.63 -16.99
C LEU A 302 -42.60 -34.33 -17.72
N GLY A 303 -41.72 -33.64 -18.48
CA GLY A 303 -40.28 -33.83 -18.70
C GLY A 303 -39.79 -33.19 -20.02
N THR A 304 -38.46 -33.22 -20.25
CA THR A 304 -37.75 -33.06 -21.56
C THR A 304 -37.90 -31.72 -22.33
N SER A 305 -36.90 -31.23 -23.09
CA SER A 305 -35.51 -31.68 -23.29
C SER A 305 -34.59 -30.57 -23.85
N VAL A 306 -33.30 -30.72 -23.52
CA VAL A 306 -32.09 -30.13 -24.13
C VAL A 306 -32.20 -29.80 -25.64
N THR A 307 -31.80 -28.59 -26.03
CA THR A 307 -30.71 -28.36 -27.01
C THR A 307 -30.24 -26.90 -27.00
N ASN A 308 -28.95 -26.70 -27.30
CA ASN A 308 -28.33 -25.42 -27.65
C ASN A 308 -27.40 -25.74 -28.84
N PRO A 309 -27.43 -24.96 -29.93
CA PRO A 309 -26.19 -24.23 -30.23
C PRO A 309 -26.37 -22.88 -30.94
N SER A 310 -25.31 -22.06 -30.79
CA SER A 310 -24.80 -21.08 -31.75
C SER A 310 -25.52 -19.73 -31.97
N SER A 311 -24.65 -18.72 -32.05
CA SER A 311 -24.83 -17.33 -32.46
C SER A 311 -25.54 -17.09 -33.80
N VAL A 312 -26.28 -15.98 -33.90
CA VAL A 312 -26.31 -15.05 -35.06
C VAL A 312 -26.94 -13.71 -34.62
N SER A 313 -26.48 -12.58 -35.16
CA SER A 313 -27.06 -11.24 -34.94
C SER A 313 -28.00 -10.83 -36.08
N PRO A 314 -29.00 -9.96 -35.82
CA PRO A 314 -29.49 -9.07 -36.87
C PRO A 314 -29.69 -7.59 -36.47
N SER A 315 -29.66 -6.74 -37.50
CA SER A 315 -29.98 -5.31 -37.62
C SER A 315 -31.31 -4.86 -36.95
N VAL A 316 -31.58 -3.61 -36.51
CA VAL A 316 -31.48 -2.28 -37.17
C VAL A 316 -32.42 -2.19 -38.40
N VAL A 317 -33.40 -1.28 -38.56
CA VAL A 317 -33.78 0.09 -38.06
C VAL A 317 -35.35 0.17 -37.93
N PRO A 318 -36.10 1.32 -37.80
CA PRO A 318 -35.85 2.73 -37.40
C PRO A 318 -36.91 3.40 -36.46
N SER A 319 -36.64 4.63 -35.98
CA SER A 319 -37.55 5.83 -36.01
C SER A 319 -36.92 6.98 -35.20
N SER A 320 -37.01 8.30 -35.45
CA SER A 320 -37.29 9.19 -36.60
C SER A 320 -38.01 10.45 -36.06
N THR A 321 -37.25 11.54 -35.90
CA THR A 321 -37.68 12.97 -35.96
C THR A 321 -38.88 13.48 -35.14
N ALA A 322 -38.58 14.33 -34.13
CA ALA A 322 -39.18 15.65 -33.89
C ALA A 322 -38.34 16.43 -32.84
N SER A 323 -38.35 17.76 -32.67
CA SER A 323 -38.51 18.91 -33.60
C SER A 323 -38.14 20.20 -32.82
N ARG A 324 -37.15 20.99 -33.29
CA ARG A 324 -36.77 22.31 -32.73
C ARG A 324 -37.61 23.41 -33.40
N PRO A 325 -38.29 24.31 -32.65
CA PRO A 325 -37.87 25.73 -32.59
C PRO A 325 -38.33 26.46 -31.28
N PRO A 326 -38.22 27.80 -31.14
CA PRO A 326 -37.02 28.65 -31.23
C PRO A 326 -36.85 29.50 -29.94
N ALA A 327 -35.86 30.41 -29.91
CA ALA A 327 -35.61 31.28 -28.75
C ALA A 327 -36.22 32.70 -28.88
N GLN A 328 -36.92 33.13 -27.83
CA GLN A 328 -37.21 34.52 -27.40
C GLN A 328 -37.34 34.49 -25.87
N GLY A 329 -37.13 35.55 -25.09
CA GLY A 329 -36.70 36.92 -25.40
C GLY A 329 -36.29 37.64 -24.10
N SER A 330 -35.76 38.87 -24.18
CA SER A 330 -35.29 39.61 -23.01
C SER A 330 -36.44 40.12 -22.13
N SER A 331 -36.28 40.04 -20.80
CA SER A 331 -36.90 40.98 -19.87
C SER A 331 -35.97 41.24 -18.69
N THR A 332 -35.80 42.51 -18.34
CA THR A 332 -34.93 42.96 -17.24
C THR A 332 -35.80 43.31 -16.05
N MET A 333 -35.55 42.69 -14.89
CA MET A 333 -36.12 43.09 -13.60
C MET A 333 -34.97 43.40 -12.65
N SER A 334 -34.89 44.65 -12.18
CA SER A 334 -33.94 45.04 -11.13
C SER A 334 -34.64 44.94 -9.80
N GLU A 335 -34.29 43.94 -8.98
CA GLU A 335 -34.85 43.80 -7.63
C GLU A 335 -33.92 44.47 -6.60
N THR A 336 -34.51 45.26 -5.71
CA THR A 336 -33.76 46.14 -4.80
C THR A 336 -33.49 45.42 -3.48
N ILE A 337 -32.21 45.24 -3.13
CA ILE A 337 -31.80 44.62 -1.85
C ILE A 337 -32.09 45.58 -0.69
N PRO A 338 -32.93 45.22 0.30
CA PRO A 338 -33.02 45.97 1.54
C PRO A 338 -31.83 45.65 2.43
N SER A 339 -31.07 46.66 2.84
CA SER A 339 -29.95 46.48 3.78
C SER A 339 -30.50 46.15 5.19
N GLN A 340 -30.16 44.97 5.72
CA GLN A 340 -30.36 44.67 7.14
C GLN A 340 -29.13 45.08 7.95
N THR A 341 -29.38 45.90 8.98
CA THR A 341 -28.34 46.37 9.91
C THR A 341 -27.94 45.25 10.87
N TYR A 342 -26.67 44.84 10.86
CA TYR A 342 -26.14 43.95 11.88
C TYR A 342 -26.05 44.70 13.23
N ALA A 343 -26.76 44.20 14.24
CA ALA A 343 -26.61 44.67 15.61
C ALA A 343 -25.37 44.01 16.24
N GLU A 344 -24.39 44.83 16.63
CA GLU A 344 -23.15 44.36 17.24
C GLU A 344 -23.43 43.78 18.65
N LYS A 345 -23.19 42.49 18.82
CA LYS A 345 -23.45 41.77 20.07
C LYS A 345 -22.20 41.85 20.95
N GLY A 346 -22.26 42.66 22.01
CA GLY A 346 -21.14 42.90 22.92
C GLY A 346 -20.60 41.62 23.61
N PRO A 347 -19.36 41.68 24.13
CA PRO A 347 -18.66 40.52 24.66
C PRO A 347 -19.35 39.93 25.92
N PRO A 348 -19.22 38.61 26.15
CA PRO A 348 -19.77 37.96 27.34
C PRO A 348 -19.02 38.40 28.62
N PRO A 349 -19.68 38.35 29.80
CA PRO A 349 -19.04 38.65 31.08
C PRO A 349 -17.98 37.60 31.43
N ALA A 350 -16.97 38.02 32.18
CA ALA A 350 -15.95 37.12 32.73
C ALA A 350 -16.57 36.17 33.76
N TYR A 351 -16.07 34.93 33.81
CA TYR A 351 -16.45 33.94 34.80
C TYR A 351 -15.69 34.15 36.11
N GLU A 352 -16.41 34.11 37.23
CA GLU A 352 -15.84 34.26 38.56
C GLU A 352 -15.47 32.88 39.12
N LEU A 353 -14.19 32.66 39.45
CA LEU A 353 -13.70 31.38 39.96
C LEU A 353 -13.96 31.27 41.46
N HIS A 354 -15.01 30.54 41.83
CA HIS A 354 -15.21 30.08 43.21
C HIS A 354 -14.22 28.95 43.55
N GLU A 355 -13.14 29.29 44.27
CA GLU A 355 -12.40 28.30 45.05
C GLU A 355 -13.31 27.73 46.16
N GLN A 356 -13.46 26.40 46.22
CA GLN A 356 -13.97 25.70 47.39
C GLN A 356 -12.79 25.22 48.26
N ARG A 357 -12.97 25.23 49.58
CA ARG A 357 -11.97 24.88 50.59
C ARG A 357 -12.62 24.21 51.80
#